data_AF-A0AAV3Q5J1-F1
#
_entry.id   AF-A0AAV3Q5J1-F1
#
_cell.length_a   1.000
_cell.length_b   1.000
_cell.length_c   1.000
_cell.angle_alpha   90.00
_cell.angle_beta   90.00
_cell.angle_gamma   90.00
#
_symmetry.space_group_name_H-M   'P 1'
#
loop_
_entity.id
_entity.type
_entity.pdbx_description
1 polymer ?
#
loop_
_entity_poly.entity_id
_entity_poly.type
_entity_poly.pdbx_seq_one_letter_code
_entity_poly.pdbx_strand_id
1 'polypeptide(L)'
;MLTWFSMHRKSLYIDKTFGVMDSIQIATRVNYLVLRQFLVFAIWVSSFRAIAALNTPTGPSHVLLRPELTASPPSIGMFEPIEISPAVIPRNPIPDDSLPPMYPSFPTTYNPVLTGRCPVNFSAISSIIEKTASDCSRVLAPVVGNVICCPQFSSLLHIFQGFYSTSSDKLVLQNAVAEDCFTDIISILASRGANSSISSMCSTKSSNLTGGSCPVKDVSTFEKSVNTSKLLQACSTVDPLKECCRPVCQPAIMEAAVKISTENSVLRDNKNIIGSPANIGSLNDCKGVVFSWLSRKLPSEDANSAFRVLSSCKVNKACPLHFDPPSEVIKACRNVGAPNPSCCSSLNTYISTIQKQMLITNRQAIMCATLFGSMLQKGGVMTNVYDLCDVDLSDFSLQAYGQQGCLLRSLPEADVVYDNSTGYSFTCDLSNNIAAPWPSSSSVTSLSLCAPEMSLPALPTSETLKNIGIRIGRSHLFIPILFLLVFCILF
;
A
#
# COMPACT_ATOMS: atom_id res chain seq x y z
N MET A 1 -67.99 23.18 16.54
CA MET A 1 -67.41 21.91 17.06
C MET A 1 -66.00 22.23 17.55
N LEU A 2 -65.83 22.93 18.69
CA LEU A 2 -65.77 22.40 20.08
C LEU A 2 -64.68 21.30 20.23
N THR A 3 -63.66 21.31 21.11
CA THR A 3 -62.89 22.26 21.95
C THR A 3 -62.04 21.40 22.92
N TRP A 4 -60.77 21.80 23.23
CA TRP A 4 -60.06 21.68 24.53
C TRP A 4 -59.75 20.25 25.12
N PHE A 5 -58.78 19.93 26.01
CA PHE A 5 -57.83 20.63 26.90
C PHE A 5 -56.71 19.65 27.37
N SER A 6 -55.44 20.07 27.48
CA SER A 6 -54.63 20.38 28.71
C SER A 6 -54.23 19.26 29.70
N MET A 7 -52.93 18.92 29.68
CA MET A 7 -51.92 18.96 30.78
C MET A 7 -52.38 18.90 32.26
N HIS A 8 -51.91 17.90 33.05
CA HIS A 8 -51.21 18.14 34.33
C HIS A 8 -50.59 16.89 35.01
N ARG A 9 -49.42 17.16 35.63
CA ARG A 9 -48.58 16.39 36.57
C ARG A 9 -49.13 16.46 38.01
N LYS A 10 -49.06 15.37 38.80
CA LYS A 10 -48.98 15.27 40.29
C LYS A 10 -48.57 13.83 40.64
N SER A 11 -47.37 13.52 41.15
CA SER A 11 -46.86 13.68 42.53
C SER A 11 -47.80 13.08 43.59
N LEU A 12 -47.43 11.91 44.12
CA LEU A 12 -47.90 11.41 45.41
C LEU A 12 -46.71 10.97 46.26
N TYR A 13 -46.55 11.69 47.36
CA TYR A 13 -45.64 11.44 48.48
C TYR A 13 -46.45 10.63 49.50
N ILE A 14 -45.92 9.49 49.99
CA ILE A 14 -46.36 8.86 51.24
C ILE A 14 -45.12 8.59 52.06
N ASP A 15 -45.15 9.10 53.29
CA ASP A 15 -44.11 9.06 54.31
C ASP A 15 -44.45 8.00 55.38
N LYS A 16 -43.42 7.56 56.13
CA LYS A 16 -43.41 6.69 57.34
C LYS A 16 -43.69 5.18 57.13
N THR A 17 -42.93 4.21 57.65
CA THR A 17 -41.96 4.13 58.78
C THR A 17 -41.09 2.87 58.68
N PHE A 18 -39.80 3.03 59.02
CA PHE A 18 -38.83 2.11 59.65
C PHE A 18 -39.13 0.60 59.82
N GLY A 19 -38.22 -0.26 59.34
CA GLY A 19 -37.95 -1.57 59.96
C GLY A 19 -37.62 -2.75 59.03
N VAL A 20 -36.32 -3.03 58.86
CA VAL A 20 -35.72 -4.36 58.59
C VAL A 20 -36.03 -5.03 57.24
N MET A 21 -35.23 -4.79 56.19
CA MET A 21 -34.94 -5.82 55.16
C MET A 21 -33.77 -5.52 54.19
N ASP A 22 -32.61 -5.09 54.69
CA ASP A 22 -31.41 -4.87 53.85
C ASP A 22 -30.54 -6.12 53.60
N SER A 23 -30.93 -7.30 54.10
CA SER A 23 -30.09 -8.51 54.03
C SER A 23 -30.33 -9.41 52.81
N ILE A 24 -31.40 -9.20 52.02
CA ILE A 24 -31.78 -10.13 50.93
C ILE A 24 -31.30 -9.67 49.55
N GLN A 25 -31.07 -8.37 49.35
CA GLN A 25 -30.64 -7.82 48.05
C GLN A 25 -29.12 -7.89 47.81
N ILE A 26 -28.33 -8.17 48.86
CA ILE A 26 -26.87 -8.35 48.77
C ILE A 26 -26.52 -9.79 48.36
N ALA A 27 -27.26 -10.80 48.83
CA ALA A 27 -27.00 -12.21 48.54
C ALA A 27 -27.16 -12.57 47.05
N THR A 28 -28.09 -11.94 46.34
CA THR A 28 -28.31 -12.16 44.89
C THR A 28 -27.27 -11.45 44.01
N ARG A 29 -26.69 -10.33 44.46
CA ARG A 29 -25.67 -9.59 43.71
C ARG A 29 -24.28 -10.23 43.82
N VAL A 30 -23.99 -10.86 44.96
CA VAL A 30 -22.72 -11.56 45.22
C VAL A 30 -22.59 -12.83 44.37
N ASN A 31 -23.68 -13.61 44.21
CA ASN A 31 -23.66 -14.83 43.39
C ASN A 31 -23.44 -14.57 41.89
N TYR A 32 -23.89 -13.43 41.35
CA TYR A 32 -23.68 -13.07 39.95
C TYR A 32 -22.23 -12.63 39.65
N LEU A 33 -21.57 -11.98 40.61
CA LEU A 33 -20.19 -11.51 40.45
C LEU A 33 -19.19 -12.67 40.53
N VAL A 34 -19.43 -13.63 41.43
CA VAL A 34 -18.60 -14.84 41.61
C VAL A 34 -18.72 -15.74 40.37
N LEU A 35 -19.93 -15.94 39.83
CA LEU A 35 -20.13 -16.74 38.62
C LEU A 35 -19.43 -16.13 37.40
N ARG A 36 -19.43 -14.79 37.28
CA ARG A 36 -18.71 -14.07 36.22
C ARG A 36 -17.19 -14.20 36.34
N GLN A 37 -16.64 -14.14 37.55
CA GLN A 37 -15.21 -14.34 37.78
C GLN A 37 -14.78 -15.80 37.54
N PHE A 38 -15.62 -16.78 37.87
CA PHE A 38 -15.38 -18.20 37.60
C PHE A 38 -15.34 -18.50 36.10
N LEU A 39 -16.23 -17.89 35.31
CA LEU A 39 -16.25 -18.04 33.85
C LEU A 39 -15.01 -17.42 33.19
N VAL A 40 -14.56 -16.24 33.65
CA VAL A 40 -13.33 -15.60 33.16
C VAL A 40 -12.10 -16.44 33.50
N PHE A 41 -12.05 -17.01 34.71
CA PHE A 41 -10.98 -17.91 35.12
C PHE A 41 -10.97 -19.22 34.32
N ALA A 42 -12.14 -19.81 34.06
CA ALA A 42 -12.27 -21.02 33.23
C ALA A 42 -11.79 -20.78 31.79
N ILE A 43 -12.17 -19.66 31.17
CA ILE A 43 -11.73 -19.26 29.82
C ILE A 43 -10.21 -19.06 29.77
N TRP A 44 -9.64 -18.46 30.82
CA TRP A 44 -8.20 -18.23 30.94
C TRP A 44 -7.41 -19.55 31.13
N VAL A 45 -7.92 -20.50 31.93
CA VAL A 45 -7.28 -21.81 32.12
C VAL A 45 -7.38 -22.68 30.84
N SER A 46 -8.47 -22.58 30.08
CA SER A 46 -8.58 -23.29 28.79
C SER A 46 -7.64 -22.75 27.70
N SER A 47 -7.30 -21.47 27.74
CA SER A 47 -6.32 -20.88 26.80
C SER A 47 -4.88 -21.31 27.09
N PHE A 48 -4.57 -21.75 28.33
CA PHE A 48 -3.29 -22.39 28.65
C PHE A 48 -3.23 -23.89 28.29
N ARG A 49 -4.35 -24.61 28.24
CA ARG A 49 -4.36 -26.03 27.80
C ARG A 49 -4.13 -26.22 26.30
N ALA A 50 -4.46 -25.23 25.47
CA ALA A 50 -4.21 -25.29 24.03
C ALA A 50 -2.72 -25.18 23.65
N ILE A 51 -1.87 -24.68 24.55
CA ILE A 51 -0.43 -24.46 24.28
C ILE A 51 0.41 -25.70 24.66
N ALA A 52 -0.14 -26.65 25.43
CA ALA A 52 0.58 -27.86 25.85
C ALA A 52 0.37 -29.09 24.92
N ALA A 53 -0.48 -28.99 23.89
CA ALA A 53 -0.85 -30.12 23.02
C ALA A 53 -0.16 -30.15 21.64
N LEU A 54 0.80 -29.27 21.35
CA LEU A 54 1.52 -29.27 20.06
C LEU A 54 3.04 -29.26 20.22
N ASN A 55 3.57 -30.02 21.19
CA ASN A 55 5.00 -30.30 21.27
C ASN A 55 5.20 -31.70 21.88
N THR A 56 5.18 -32.73 21.05
CA THR A 56 6.02 -33.93 21.23
C THR A 56 5.99 -34.82 19.97
N PRO A 57 7.08 -35.56 19.71
CA PRO A 57 7.49 -36.04 18.39
C PRO A 57 6.96 -37.44 18.09
N THR A 58 6.62 -37.70 16.83
CA THR A 58 6.17 -39.02 16.38
C THR A 58 7.36 -39.89 15.95
N GLY A 59 7.46 -41.08 16.54
CA GLY A 59 8.21 -42.22 16.01
C GLY A 59 8.18 -43.39 17.02
N PRO A 60 8.58 -44.62 16.65
CA PRO A 60 8.31 -45.38 15.42
C PRO A 60 7.61 -46.73 15.76
N SER A 61 7.16 -47.51 14.77
CA SER A 61 6.84 -48.94 14.98
C SER A 61 7.28 -49.78 13.80
N HIS A 62 7.99 -50.87 14.14
CA HIS A 62 8.79 -51.74 13.30
C HIS A 62 7.96 -52.69 12.44
N VAL A 63 8.41 -52.94 11.20
CA VAL A 63 8.36 -54.27 10.58
C VAL A 63 9.72 -54.54 9.91
N LEU A 64 10.27 -55.70 10.26
CA LEU A 64 11.56 -56.26 9.84
C LEU A 64 11.60 -56.61 8.34
N LEU A 65 12.74 -56.37 7.70
CA LEU A 65 13.53 -57.39 6.99
C LEU A 65 14.90 -56.79 6.62
N ARG A 66 15.97 -57.42 7.11
CA ARG A 66 17.38 -57.17 6.75
C ARG A 66 17.85 -58.37 5.93
N PRO A 67 18.77 -58.19 4.97
CA PRO A 67 20.14 -58.71 5.17
C PRO A 67 21.18 -57.67 4.71
N GLU A 68 22.03 -57.17 5.62
CA GLU A 68 23.46 -57.55 5.78
C GLU A 68 24.33 -57.26 4.55
N LEU A 69 25.27 -56.31 4.70
CA LEU A 69 26.72 -56.56 4.55
C LEU A 69 27.52 -55.27 4.87
N THR A 70 28.24 -55.36 5.99
CA THR A 70 29.65 -54.94 6.23
C THR A 70 30.23 -53.63 5.67
N ALA A 71 30.88 -52.88 6.58
CA ALA A 71 32.23 -52.27 6.49
C ALA A 71 32.34 -50.72 6.56
N SER A 72 33.23 -50.32 7.46
CA SER A 72 34.02 -49.10 7.75
C SER A 72 33.83 -47.78 6.96
N PRO A 73 34.10 -46.60 7.59
CA PRO A 73 34.02 -45.28 6.95
C PRO A 73 35.28 -44.97 6.13
N PRO A 74 35.19 -44.21 5.00
CA PRO A 74 35.93 -42.94 5.00
C PRO A 74 35.41 -41.79 4.08
N SER A 75 35.96 -40.61 4.40
CA SER A 75 36.33 -39.46 3.56
C SER A 75 35.26 -38.60 2.86
N ILE A 76 35.24 -37.35 3.32
CA ILE A 76 35.03 -36.09 2.60
C ILE A 76 35.22 -36.25 1.07
N GLY A 77 34.13 -36.12 0.32
CA GLY A 77 34.10 -36.15 -1.13
C GLY A 77 33.18 -35.05 -1.67
N MET A 78 33.67 -34.35 -2.69
CA MET A 78 33.04 -33.21 -3.34
C MET A 78 31.64 -33.53 -3.88
N PHE A 79 30.72 -32.57 -3.79
CA PHE A 79 29.42 -32.62 -4.46
C PHE A 79 29.61 -32.46 -5.97
N GLU A 80 29.34 -33.51 -6.73
CA GLU A 80 28.98 -33.39 -8.15
C GLU A 80 27.53 -32.87 -8.27
N PRO A 81 27.20 -32.14 -9.36
CA PRO A 81 25.84 -31.63 -9.56
C PRO A 81 24.87 -32.79 -9.80
N ILE A 82 23.71 -32.72 -9.15
CA ILE A 82 22.58 -33.62 -9.40
C ILE A 82 22.10 -33.38 -10.84
N GLU A 83 22.25 -34.37 -11.72
CA GLU A 83 21.55 -34.40 -13.02
C GLU A 83 20.05 -34.66 -12.77
N ILE A 84 19.25 -33.60 -12.92
CA ILE A 84 17.80 -33.71 -12.97
C ILE A 84 17.43 -34.07 -14.42
N SER A 85 16.80 -35.23 -14.61
CA SER A 85 16.24 -35.64 -15.91
C SER A 85 15.33 -34.54 -16.47
N PRO A 86 15.38 -34.23 -17.78
CA PRO A 86 14.62 -33.12 -18.34
C PRO A 86 13.13 -33.45 -18.26
N ALA A 87 12.43 -32.77 -17.35
CA ALA A 87 10.97 -32.71 -17.38
C ALA A 87 10.56 -32.18 -18.76
N VAL A 88 9.64 -32.91 -19.39
CA VAL A 88 9.08 -32.63 -20.70
C VAL A 88 8.55 -31.20 -20.75
N ILE A 89 9.31 -30.31 -21.37
CA ILE A 89 8.88 -28.96 -21.74
C ILE A 89 7.84 -29.14 -22.85
N PRO A 90 6.60 -28.63 -22.70
CA PRO A 90 5.69 -28.56 -23.83
C PRO A 90 6.32 -27.65 -24.87
N ARG A 91 6.75 -28.22 -26.00
CA ARG A 91 7.12 -27.45 -27.20
C ARG A 91 5.83 -26.84 -27.74
N ASN A 92 5.52 -25.63 -27.31
CA ASN A 92 4.56 -24.81 -28.02
C ASN A 92 5.26 -24.31 -29.29
N PRO A 93 4.75 -24.60 -30.51
CA PRO A 93 5.31 -24.01 -31.71
C PRO A 93 5.01 -22.51 -31.65
N ILE A 94 6.03 -21.71 -31.35
CA ILE A 94 6.03 -20.27 -31.58
C ILE A 94 5.84 -20.08 -33.09
N PRO A 95 4.75 -19.45 -33.57
CA PRO A 95 4.81 -18.82 -34.87
C PRO A 95 5.85 -17.69 -34.72
N ASP A 96 6.93 -17.81 -35.49
CA ASP A 96 8.05 -16.87 -35.59
C ASP A 96 7.62 -15.55 -36.25
N ASP A 97 6.61 -14.91 -35.66
CA ASP A 97 6.20 -13.54 -35.98
C ASP A 97 6.44 -12.70 -34.73
N SER A 98 7.72 -12.39 -34.49
CA SER A 98 8.08 -11.25 -33.64
C SER A 98 7.53 -9.98 -34.29
N LEU A 99 6.31 -9.61 -33.92
CA LEU A 99 5.74 -8.33 -34.32
C LEU A 99 6.68 -7.21 -33.83
N PRO A 100 7.00 -6.23 -34.69
CA PRO A 100 7.95 -5.19 -34.34
C PRO A 100 7.47 -4.43 -33.09
N PRO A 101 8.39 -3.98 -32.21
CA PRO A 101 8.02 -3.19 -31.04
C PRO A 101 7.19 -1.97 -31.46
N MET A 102 6.29 -1.50 -30.59
CA MET A 102 5.61 -0.23 -30.83
C MET A 102 6.66 0.87 -31.01
N TYR A 103 6.69 1.48 -32.20
CA TYR A 103 7.46 2.68 -32.48
C TYR A 103 6.52 3.88 -32.54
N PRO A 104 6.23 4.56 -31.42
CA PRO A 104 5.65 5.89 -31.50
C PRO A 104 6.52 6.78 -32.38
N SER A 105 5.92 7.48 -33.34
CA SER A 105 6.58 8.56 -34.07
C SER A 105 7.17 9.57 -33.07
N PHE A 106 8.46 9.87 -33.21
CA PHE A 106 9.20 10.75 -32.32
C PHE A 106 8.52 12.12 -32.20
N PRO A 107 8.13 12.56 -30.99
CA PRO A 107 7.71 13.93 -30.82
C PRO A 107 8.89 14.86 -31.15
N THR A 108 8.67 15.83 -32.03
CA THR A 108 9.69 16.82 -32.41
C THR A 108 10.07 17.65 -31.20
N THR A 109 11.36 17.67 -30.87
CA THR A 109 11.89 18.58 -29.85
C THR A 109 11.99 19.99 -30.40
N TYR A 110 11.81 21.00 -29.54
CA TYR A 110 11.91 22.40 -29.92
C TYR A 110 12.39 23.24 -28.72
N ASN A 111 12.70 24.52 -28.96
CA ASN A 111 13.04 25.45 -27.87
C ASN A 111 11.75 26.07 -27.30
N PRO A 112 11.43 25.85 -26.01
CA PRO A 112 10.22 26.39 -25.41
C PRO A 112 10.32 27.90 -25.21
N VAL A 113 9.17 28.59 -25.32
CA VAL A 113 9.04 29.98 -24.87
C VAL A 113 8.72 29.95 -23.39
N LEU A 114 9.65 30.44 -22.57
CA LEU A 114 9.50 30.51 -21.12
C LEU A 114 9.00 31.90 -20.68
N THR A 115 8.34 31.96 -19.53
CA THR A 115 7.92 33.21 -18.89
C THR A 115 9.11 34.08 -18.49
N GLY A 116 10.27 33.46 -18.19
CA GLY A 116 11.48 34.13 -17.72
C GLY A 116 11.37 34.66 -16.28
N ARG A 117 10.28 34.35 -15.55
CA ARG A 117 10.03 34.81 -14.18
C ARG A 117 10.30 33.75 -13.12
N CYS A 118 10.54 32.50 -13.52
CA CYS A 118 10.97 31.45 -12.61
C CYS A 118 12.46 31.61 -12.24
N PRO A 119 12.82 31.80 -10.96
CA PRO A 119 14.20 32.08 -10.54
C PRO A 119 15.06 30.80 -10.42
N VAL A 120 14.81 29.81 -11.27
CA VAL A 120 15.45 28.48 -11.20
C VAL A 120 16.17 28.16 -12.51
N ASN A 121 17.40 27.65 -12.39
CA ASN A 121 18.13 27.10 -13.53
C ASN A 121 17.74 25.64 -13.77
N PHE A 122 16.86 25.40 -14.74
CA PHE A 122 16.41 24.06 -15.11
C PHE A 122 17.51 23.13 -15.60
N SER A 123 18.66 23.66 -16.04
CA SER A 123 19.81 22.84 -16.48
C SER A 123 20.34 21.95 -15.36
N ALA A 124 20.23 22.40 -14.10
CA ALA A 124 20.71 21.66 -12.93
C ALA A 124 19.90 20.40 -12.60
N ILE A 125 18.68 20.29 -13.12
CA ILE A 125 17.78 19.14 -12.96
C ILE A 125 17.37 18.55 -14.32
N SER A 126 18.21 18.78 -15.34
CA SER A 126 17.94 18.37 -16.72
C SER A 126 17.77 16.85 -16.87
N SER A 127 18.57 16.04 -16.16
CA SER A 127 18.43 14.57 -16.17
C SER A 127 17.02 14.12 -15.76
N ILE A 128 16.50 14.70 -14.68
CA ILE A 128 15.16 14.40 -14.16
C ILE A 128 14.07 14.92 -15.10
N ILE A 129 14.27 16.09 -15.72
CA ILE A 129 13.35 16.63 -16.73
C ILE A 129 13.28 15.72 -17.95
N GLU A 130 14.43 15.26 -18.47
CA GLU A 130 14.49 14.38 -19.63
C GLU A 130 13.85 13.02 -19.34
N LYS A 131 14.14 12.45 -18.16
CA LYS A 131 13.48 11.23 -17.69
C LYS A 131 11.96 11.42 -17.59
N THR A 132 11.51 12.54 -17.03
CA THR A 132 10.08 12.86 -16.93
C THR A 132 9.44 13.03 -18.30
N ALA A 133 10.13 13.65 -19.26
CA ALA A 133 9.61 13.79 -20.61
C ALA A 133 9.47 12.44 -21.33
N SER A 134 10.39 11.51 -21.10
CA SER A 134 10.30 10.13 -21.60
C SER A 134 9.13 9.36 -20.98
N ASP A 135 9.10 9.31 -19.64
CA ASP A 135 8.07 8.61 -18.85
C ASP A 135 6.66 9.16 -19.13
N CYS A 136 6.57 10.45 -19.46
CA CYS A 136 5.33 11.15 -19.79
C CYS A 136 5.20 11.51 -21.28
N SER A 137 5.86 10.77 -22.16
CA SER A 137 5.81 11.03 -23.60
C SER A 137 4.37 11.10 -24.09
N ARG A 138 4.10 11.96 -25.07
CA ARG A 138 2.74 12.21 -25.60
C ARG A 138 1.99 10.93 -25.96
N VAL A 139 2.70 9.92 -26.45
CA VAL A 139 2.10 8.67 -26.92
C VAL A 139 1.84 7.67 -25.80
N LEU A 140 2.72 7.60 -24.79
CA LEU A 140 2.56 6.63 -23.70
C LEU A 140 1.81 7.18 -22.49
N ALA A 141 1.87 8.49 -22.23
CA ALA A 141 1.24 9.13 -21.08
C ALA A 141 -0.23 8.72 -20.83
N PRO A 142 -1.12 8.62 -21.84
CA PRO A 142 -2.49 8.16 -21.61
C PRO A 142 -2.60 6.73 -21.06
N VAL A 143 -1.61 5.89 -21.38
CA VAL A 143 -1.61 4.46 -21.09
C VAL A 143 -0.80 4.13 -19.83
N VAL A 144 0.33 4.82 -19.60
CA VAL A 144 1.20 4.61 -18.41
C VAL A 144 1.04 5.70 -17.36
N GLY A 145 0.06 6.59 -17.54
CA GLY A 145 -0.18 7.80 -16.74
C GLY A 145 -0.16 7.54 -15.24
N ASN A 146 -0.92 6.55 -14.81
CA ASN A 146 -1.13 6.25 -13.40
C ASN A 146 0.09 5.60 -12.70
N VAL A 147 0.87 4.79 -13.42
CA VAL A 147 1.91 3.94 -12.81
C VAL A 147 3.32 4.51 -13.00
N ILE A 148 3.59 5.18 -14.14
CA ILE A 148 4.93 5.65 -14.50
C ILE A 148 4.97 7.18 -14.54
N CYS A 149 4.16 7.78 -15.42
CA CYS A 149 4.26 9.21 -15.68
C CYS A 149 3.93 10.09 -14.45
N CYS A 150 2.78 9.91 -13.81
CA CYS A 150 2.40 10.76 -12.69
C CYS A 150 3.30 10.63 -11.46
N PRO A 151 3.77 9.42 -11.08
CA PRO A 151 4.83 9.27 -10.10
C PRO A 151 6.12 10.04 -10.45
N GLN A 152 6.58 9.96 -11.70
CA GLN A 152 7.76 10.68 -12.17
C GLN A 152 7.55 12.20 -12.17
N PHE A 153 6.39 12.68 -12.62
CA PHE A 153 6.06 14.11 -12.63
C PHE A 153 5.96 14.69 -11.21
N SER A 154 5.32 13.96 -10.29
CA SER A 154 5.27 14.36 -8.88
C SER A 154 6.67 14.45 -8.26
N SER A 155 7.54 13.49 -8.59
CA SER A 155 8.94 13.48 -8.16
C SER A 155 9.70 14.71 -8.67
N LEU A 156 9.59 15.02 -9.96
CA LEU A 156 10.19 16.21 -10.57
C LEU A 156 9.80 17.50 -9.84
N LEU A 157 8.52 17.67 -9.49
CA LEU A 157 8.05 18.87 -8.79
C LEU A 157 8.64 19.00 -7.39
N HIS A 158 8.77 17.89 -6.65
CA HIS A 158 9.42 17.91 -5.33
C HIS A 158 10.92 18.25 -5.44
N ILE A 159 11.63 17.65 -6.39
CA ILE A 159 13.04 17.94 -6.66
C ILE A 159 13.23 19.40 -7.06
N PHE A 160 12.35 19.92 -7.90
CA PHE A 160 12.31 21.32 -8.28
C PHE A 160 12.16 22.24 -7.04
N GLN A 161 11.23 21.93 -6.13
CA GLN A 161 11.06 22.70 -4.88
C GLN A 161 12.31 22.65 -4.00
N GLY A 162 12.96 21.48 -3.89
CA GLY A 162 14.22 21.32 -3.17
C GLY A 162 15.34 22.18 -3.76
N PHE A 163 15.47 22.19 -5.09
CA PHE A 163 16.46 23.01 -5.78
C PHE A 163 16.20 24.51 -5.59
N TYR A 164 14.94 24.96 -5.73
CA TYR A 164 14.54 26.33 -5.40
C TYR A 164 14.84 26.69 -3.95
N SER A 165 14.69 25.72 -3.03
CA SER A 165 14.98 25.95 -1.62
C SER A 165 16.44 26.28 -1.38
N THR A 166 17.38 25.59 -2.03
CA THR A 166 18.82 25.75 -1.83
C THR A 166 19.31 27.18 -1.92
N SER A 167 18.71 28.02 -2.79
CA SER A 167 19.09 29.43 -2.92
C SER A 167 18.21 30.40 -2.13
N SER A 168 16.98 30.03 -1.79
CA SER A 168 15.99 30.93 -1.17
C SER A 168 15.78 30.73 0.33
N ASP A 169 16.23 29.61 0.89
CA ASP A 169 15.93 29.11 2.24
C ASP A 169 14.42 28.99 2.55
N LYS A 170 13.58 29.03 1.50
CA LYS A 170 12.15 28.73 1.55
C LYS A 170 11.91 27.32 1.04
N LEU A 171 11.01 26.59 1.67
CA LEU A 171 10.63 25.23 1.27
C LEU A 171 9.51 25.23 0.23
N VAL A 172 8.91 26.39 -0.05
CA VAL A 172 7.74 26.53 -0.93
C VAL A 172 7.82 27.83 -1.73
N LEU A 173 7.12 27.88 -2.85
CA LEU A 173 7.06 29.05 -3.73
C LEU A 173 5.93 29.99 -3.32
N GLN A 174 6.08 31.28 -3.63
CA GLN A 174 4.96 32.23 -3.57
C GLN A 174 4.03 32.01 -4.76
N ASN A 175 2.74 32.34 -4.62
CA ASN A 175 1.71 32.03 -5.63
C ASN A 175 2.09 32.49 -7.05
N ALA A 176 2.51 33.74 -7.24
CA ALA A 176 2.86 34.25 -8.57
C ALA A 176 4.07 33.50 -9.17
N VAL A 177 5.11 33.27 -8.37
CA VAL A 177 6.31 32.53 -8.79
C VAL A 177 5.98 31.07 -9.09
N ALA A 178 5.06 30.47 -8.32
CA ALA A 178 4.59 29.11 -8.55
C ALA A 178 3.85 28.95 -9.88
N GLU A 179 3.01 29.91 -10.26
CA GLU A 179 2.34 29.91 -11.57
C GLU A 179 3.34 30.02 -12.73
N ASP A 180 4.25 30.98 -12.67
CA ASP A 180 5.28 31.17 -13.70
C ASP A 180 6.19 29.94 -13.81
N CYS A 181 6.70 29.43 -12.69
CA CYS A 181 7.55 28.23 -12.67
C CYS A 181 6.82 26.96 -13.14
N PHE A 182 5.57 26.77 -12.73
CA PHE A 182 4.79 25.61 -13.16
C PHE A 182 4.55 25.66 -14.68
N THR A 183 4.24 26.83 -15.22
CA THR A 183 4.08 27.04 -16.67
C THR A 183 5.37 26.77 -17.43
N ASP A 184 6.51 27.23 -16.91
CA ASP A 184 7.83 26.97 -17.50
C ASP A 184 8.15 25.47 -17.51
N ILE A 185 7.93 24.76 -16.39
CA ILE A 185 8.15 23.30 -16.29
C ILE A 185 7.32 22.55 -17.35
N ILE A 186 6.03 22.85 -17.46
CA ILE A 186 5.14 22.20 -18.44
C ILE A 186 5.60 22.48 -19.87
N SER A 187 5.99 23.73 -20.16
CA SER A 187 6.49 24.13 -21.48
C SER A 187 7.79 23.42 -21.85
N ILE A 188 8.70 23.27 -20.90
CA ILE A 188 9.95 22.51 -21.08
C ILE A 188 9.64 21.04 -21.34
N LEU A 189 8.79 20.41 -20.55
CA LEU A 189 8.41 19.00 -20.75
C LEU A 189 7.77 18.78 -22.12
N ALA A 190 6.82 19.64 -22.53
CA ALA A 190 6.19 19.57 -23.85
C ALA A 190 7.21 19.73 -24.99
N SER A 191 8.19 20.62 -24.82
CA SER A 191 9.30 20.82 -25.78
C SER A 191 10.24 19.61 -25.92
N ARG A 192 10.21 18.71 -24.94
CA ARG A 192 10.94 17.45 -24.90
C ARG A 192 10.06 16.25 -25.26
N GLY A 193 8.85 16.49 -25.77
CA GLY A 193 7.95 15.45 -26.27
C GLY A 193 6.99 14.84 -25.24
N ALA A 194 6.93 15.40 -24.04
CA ALA A 194 5.93 15.03 -23.04
C ALA A 194 4.52 15.45 -23.48
N ASN A 195 3.51 14.82 -22.88
CA ASN A 195 2.13 15.22 -23.06
C ASN A 195 1.88 16.62 -22.45
N SER A 196 1.42 17.58 -23.25
CA SER A 196 1.11 18.95 -22.79
C SER A 196 -0.01 19.01 -21.75
N SER A 197 -0.87 17.98 -21.69
CA SER A 197 -1.98 17.86 -20.74
C SER A 197 -1.60 17.06 -19.47
N ILE A 198 -0.31 16.88 -19.19
CA ILE A 198 0.20 16.16 -18.02
C ILE A 198 -0.33 16.71 -16.68
N SER A 199 -0.47 18.04 -16.55
CA SER A 199 -1.01 18.67 -15.34
C SER A 199 -2.43 18.21 -15.03
N SER A 200 -3.32 18.17 -16.03
CA SER A 200 -4.69 17.68 -15.85
C SER A 200 -4.74 16.17 -15.63
N MET A 201 -3.93 15.41 -16.37
CA MET A 201 -3.86 13.96 -16.28
C MET A 201 -3.42 13.50 -14.88
N CYS A 202 -2.41 14.17 -14.31
CA CYS A 202 -1.88 13.88 -12.98
C CYS A 202 -2.56 14.69 -11.87
N SER A 203 -3.65 15.40 -12.16
CA SER A 203 -4.40 16.21 -11.19
C SER A 203 -3.52 17.17 -10.36
N THR A 204 -2.51 17.74 -11.01
CA THR A 204 -1.47 18.54 -10.34
C THR A 204 -1.52 19.99 -10.82
N LYS A 205 -1.42 20.93 -9.88
CA LYS A 205 -1.55 22.38 -10.13
C LYS A 205 -0.35 23.14 -9.56
N SER A 206 -0.15 24.37 -10.02
CA SER A 206 0.77 25.36 -9.44
C SER A 206 0.63 25.50 -7.92
N SER A 207 -0.60 25.43 -7.38
CA SER A 207 -0.89 25.52 -5.94
C SER A 207 -0.20 24.43 -5.12
N ASN A 208 0.14 23.29 -5.72
CA ASN A 208 0.91 22.25 -5.03
C ASN A 208 2.34 22.70 -4.68
N LEU A 209 2.87 23.74 -5.35
CA LEU A 209 4.21 24.28 -5.10
C LEU A 209 4.27 25.29 -3.95
N THR A 210 3.12 25.78 -3.46
CA THR A 210 3.05 26.90 -2.50
C THR A 210 2.96 26.47 -1.03
N GLY A 211 2.82 25.16 -0.80
CA GLY A 211 2.62 24.57 0.54
C GLY A 211 1.31 24.98 1.21
N GLY A 212 0.37 25.56 0.44
CA GLY A 212 -0.99 25.88 0.86
C GLY A 212 -1.09 26.43 2.29
N SER A 213 -1.82 25.68 3.10
CA SER A 213 -2.14 25.98 4.50
C SER A 213 -1.13 25.44 5.53
N CYS A 214 0.00 24.89 5.09
CA CYS A 214 1.04 24.46 6.02
C CYS A 214 1.69 25.68 6.70
N PRO A 215 1.78 25.72 8.04
CA PRO A 215 2.30 26.88 8.77
C PRO A 215 3.82 27.05 8.62
N VAL A 216 4.56 25.96 8.43
CA VAL A 216 6.02 25.98 8.27
C VAL A 216 6.36 26.06 6.78
N LYS A 217 7.13 27.09 6.40
CA LYS A 217 7.47 27.39 5.00
C LYS A 217 8.96 27.67 4.77
N ASP A 218 9.77 27.72 5.82
CA ASP A 218 11.20 27.99 5.76
C ASP A 218 12.01 26.85 6.40
N VAL A 219 13.27 26.75 5.98
CA VAL A 219 14.17 25.66 6.43
C VAL A 219 14.47 25.76 7.91
N SER A 220 14.70 26.98 8.43
CA SER A 220 15.14 27.17 9.82
C SER A 220 14.09 26.75 10.84
N THR A 221 12.82 27.02 10.57
CA THR A 221 11.70 26.57 11.38
C THR A 221 11.54 25.06 11.25
N PHE A 222 11.55 24.51 10.03
CA PHE A 222 11.41 23.08 9.79
C PHE A 222 12.44 22.23 10.57
N GLU A 223 13.72 22.60 10.49
CA GLU A 223 14.81 21.85 11.13
C GLU A 223 14.78 21.90 12.66
N LYS A 224 14.15 22.93 13.25
CA LYS A 224 13.93 23.02 14.71
C LYS A 224 12.78 22.13 15.17
N SER A 225 11.79 21.93 14.32
CA SER A 225 10.53 21.26 14.67
C SER A 225 10.57 19.76 14.44
N VAL A 226 11.31 19.32 13.42
CA VAL A 226 11.36 17.93 12.97
C VAL A 226 12.67 17.28 13.39
N ASN A 227 12.63 16.00 13.77
CA ASN A 227 13.84 15.18 13.90
C ASN A 227 14.39 14.85 12.50
N THR A 228 15.21 15.75 11.97
CA THR A 228 15.77 15.69 10.61
C THR A 228 16.70 14.51 10.39
N SER A 229 17.44 14.07 11.42
CA SER A 229 18.33 12.90 11.31
C SER A 229 17.53 11.61 11.15
N LYS A 230 16.47 11.42 11.94
CA LYS A 230 15.55 10.27 11.79
C LYS A 230 14.86 10.28 10.43
N LEU A 231 14.39 11.44 9.97
CA LEU A 231 13.73 11.57 8.67
C LEU A 231 14.68 11.23 7.50
N LEU A 232 15.92 11.75 7.54
CA LEU A 232 16.91 11.49 6.51
C LEU A 232 17.37 10.03 6.52
N GLN A 233 17.55 9.43 7.69
CA GLN A 233 17.88 8.01 7.82
C GLN A 233 16.77 7.11 7.24
N ALA A 234 15.51 7.49 7.43
CA ALA A 234 14.37 6.72 6.92
C ALA A 234 14.23 6.81 5.39
N CYS A 235 14.61 7.94 4.78
CA CYS A 235 14.28 8.25 3.38
C CYS A 235 15.48 8.35 2.43
N SER A 236 16.71 8.25 2.92
CA SER A 236 17.93 8.34 2.08
C SER A 236 18.15 7.14 1.19
N THR A 237 17.72 5.95 1.61
CA THR A 237 17.78 4.73 0.80
C THR A 237 16.48 3.97 0.96
N VAL A 238 15.61 4.10 -0.03
CA VAL A 238 14.28 3.48 -0.01
C VAL A 238 14.31 2.19 -0.83
N ASP A 239 14.33 1.05 -0.13
CA ASP A 239 14.16 -0.25 -0.77
C ASP A 239 12.70 -0.43 -1.24
N PRO A 240 12.44 -0.70 -2.52
CA PRO A 240 11.08 -0.77 -3.03
C PRO A 240 10.21 -1.85 -2.42
N LEU A 241 10.79 -3.03 -2.13
CA LEU A 241 10.06 -4.16 -1.55
C LEU A 241 9.69 -3.85 -0.10
N LYS A 242 10.65 -3.35 0.68
CA LYS A 242 10.43 -2.98 2.08
C LYS A 242 9.47 -1.82 2.18
N GLU A 243 9.62 -0.76 1.39
CA GLU A 243 8.75 0.42 1.53
C GLU A 243 7.29 0.12 1.15
N CYS A 244 7.05 -0.71 0.12
CA CYS A 244 5.69 -1.05 -0.28
C CYS A 244 4.97 -2.01 0.69
N CYS A 245 5.71 -2.73 1.54
CA CYS A 245 5.20 -3.77 2.42
C CYS A 245 5.30 -3.46 3.92
N ARG A 246 6.42 -2.88 4.33
CA ARG A 246 6.78 -2.48 5.69
C ARG A 246 7.39 -1.08 5.62
N PRO A 247 6.57 -0.05 5.36
CA PRO A 247 7.05 1.28 5.07
C PRO A 247 7.80 1.89 6.26
N VAL A 248 8.91 2.57 5.97
CA VAL A 248 9.70 3.30 6.96
C VAL A 248 9.74 4.79 6.61
N CYS A 249 9.93 5.12 5.33
CA CYS A 249 10.00 6.51 4.89
C CYS A 249 8.62 7.19 4.89
N GLN A 250 7.56 6.54 4.38
CA GLN A 250 6.19 7.09 4.42
C GLN A 250 5.75 7.48 5.86
N PRO A 251 5.90 6.61 6.88
CA PRO A 251 5.61 6.97 8.26
C PRO A 251 6.45 8.14 8.78
N ALA A 252 7.76 8.17 8.47
CA ALA A 252 8.63 9.27 8.90
C ALA A 252 8.20 10.61 8.28
N ILE A 253 7.83 10.62 6.99
CA ILE A 253 7.28 11.80 6.31
C ILE A 253 5.97 12.24 6.96
N MET A 254 5.08 11.29 7.27
CA MET A 254 3.81 11.59 7.93
C MET A 254 4.03 12.18 9.33
N GLU A 255 4.92 11.58 10.13
CA GLU A 255 5.27 12.07 11.47
C GLU A 255 5.79 13.51 11.42
N ALA A 256 6.71 13.80 10.48
CA ALA A 256 7.22 15.14 10.25
C ALA A 256 6.11 16.12 9.83
N ALA A 257 5.24 15.71 8.89
CA ALA A 257 4.14 16.54 8.42
C ALA A 257 3.12 16.86 9.53
N VAL A 258 2.79 15.89 10.37
CA VAL A 258 1.94 16.10 11.55
C VAL A 258 2.60 17.10 12.50
N LYS A 259 3.89 16.91 12.80
CA LYS A 259 4.65 17.77 13.71
C LYS A 259 4.57 19.24 13.27
N ILE A 260 4.88 19.53 12.01
CA ILE A 260 4.85 20.91 11.49
C ILE A 260 3.43 21.43 11.27
N SER A 261 2.43 20.59 11.04
CA SER A 261 1.03 21.04 10.96
C SER A 261 0.51 21.57 12.30
N THR A 262 1.02 21.04 13.41
CA THR A 262 0.58 21.40 14.77
C THR A 262 1.26 22.62 15.35
N GLU A 263 2.32 23.15 14.74
CA GLU A 263 3.17 24.16 15.38
C GLU A 263 2.47 25.51 15.63
N ASN A 264 1.43 25.84 14.85
CA ASN A 264 0.57 27.01 15.10
C ASN A 264 -0.64 26.73 16.00
N SER A 265 -0.84 25.49 16.45
CA SER A 265 -1.92 25.10 17.37
C SER A 265 -1.59 25.36 18.85
N VAL A 266 -0.30 25.50 19.19
CA VAL A 266 0.15 25.79 20.57
C VAL A 266 -0.21 27.22 21.02
N LEU A 267 -0.49 28.13 20.07
CA LEU A 267 -0.99 29.49 20.33
C LEU A 267 -2.51 29.62 20.15
N ARG A 268 -3.22 28.53 19.82
CA ARG A 268 -4.67 28.53 19.62
C ARG A 268 -5.29 27.55 20.61
N ASP A 269 -5.38 27.99 21.86
CA ASP A 269 -6.33 27.43 22.82
C ASP A 269 -7.71 27.43 22.18
N ASN A 270 -8.12 26.28 21.63
CA ASN A 270 -9.49 25.83 21.49
C ASN A 270 -9.50 24.43 20.89
N LYS A 271 -9.49 23.47 21.81
CA LYS A 271 -10.08 22.12 21.74
C LYS A 271 -10.99 21.92 20.52
N ASN A 272 -10.44 21.51 19.37
CA ASN A 272 -11.23 21.04 18.22
C ASN A 272 -10.47 19.96 17.44
N ILE A 273 -10.68 18.72 17.90
CA ILE A 273 -10.99 17.51 17.13
C ILE A 273 -10.12 17.25 15.89
N ILE A 274 -9.21 16.29 16.07
CA ILE A 274 -8.63 15.44 15.02
C ILE A 274 -9.77 14.96 14.11
N GLY A 275 -9.83 15.44 12.85
CA GLY A 275 -10.82 15.00 11.86
C GLY A 275 -11.55 16.07 11.04
N SER A 276 -11.27 17.37 11.21
CA SER A 276 -11.85 18.41 10.33
C SER A 276 -11.22 18.38 8.91
N PRO A 277 -11.99 18.59 7.82
CA PRO A 277 -11.46 18.66 6.44
C PRO A 277 -10.32 19.68 6.26
N ALA A 278 -10.37 20.78 7.03
CA ALA A 278 -9.32 21.79 7.05
C ALA A 278 -7.98 21.25 7.61
N ASN A 279 -8.05 20.28 8.53
CA ASN A 279 -6.88 19.66 9.15
C ASN A 279 -6.25 18.59 8.23
N ILE A 280 -7.07 17.89 7.43
CA ILE A 280 -6.60 16.93 6.42
C ILE A 280 -5.92 17.64 5.23
N GLY A 281 -6.50 18.76 4.78
CA GLY A 281 -5.89 19.60 3.74
C GLY A 281 -4.53 20.15 4.16
N SER A 282 -4.44 20.70 5.37
CA SER A 282 -3.19 21.20 5.94
C SER A 282 -2.12 20.12 6.12
N LEU A 283 -2.52 18.90 6.51
CA LEU A 283 -1.59 17.78 6.60
C LEU A 283 -1.00 17.41 5.24
N ASN A 284 -1.80 17.38 4.18
CA ASN A 284 -1.30 17.09 2.83
C ASN A 284 -0.37 18.19 2.30
N ASP A 285 -0.73 19.45 2.55
CA ASP A 285 0.12 20.59 2.24
C ASP A 285 1.49 20.49 2.96
N CYS A 286 1.48 20.10 4.23
CA CYS A 286 2.69 19.90 5.02
C CYS A 286 3.54 18.70 4.56
N LYS A 287 2.95 17.64 3.99
CA LYS A 287 3.75 16.59 3.33
C LYS A 287 4.56 17.17 2.18
N GLY A 288 3.99 18.08 1.39
CA GLY A 288 4.70 18.79 0.32
C GLY A 288 5.93 19.54 0.84
N VAL A 289 5.81 20.19 1.99
CA VAL A 289 6.94 20.88 2.67
C VAL A 289 8.03 19.88 3.08
N VAL A 290 7.65 18.72 3.64
CA VAL A 290 8.60 17.66 4.00
C VAL A 290 9.34 17.12 2.78
N PHE A 291 8.63 16.87 1.67
CA PHE A 291 9.24 16.43 0.41
C PHE A 291 10.23 17.46 -0.14
N SER A 292 9.88 18.75 -0.09
CA SER A 292 10.78 19.84 -0.50
C SER A 292 12.07 19.86 0.34
N TRP A 293 11.97 19.69 1.67
CA TRP A 293 13.15 19.63 2.54
C TRP A 293 14.00 18.38 2.25
N LEU A 294 13.38 17.21 2.07
CA LEU A 294 14.09 15.99 1.68
C LEU A 294 14.83 16.17 0.35
N SER A 295 14.19 16.79 -0.64
CA SER A 295 14.75 17.09 -1.95
C SER A 295 15.94 18.04 -1.89
N ARG A 296 15.97 18.94 -0.90
CA ARG A 296 17.12 19.83 -0.64
C ARG A 296 18.32 19.06 -0.09
N LYS A 297 18.09 18.02 0.72
CA LYS A 297 19.14 17.29 1.44
C LYS A 297 19.69 16.10 0.66
N LEU A 298 18.86 15.44 -0.12
CA LEU A 298 19.24 14.28 -0.92
C LEU A 298 19.79 14.70 -2.29
N PRO A 299 20.74 13.93 -2.86
CA PRO A 299 21.06 14.05 -4.28
C PRO A 299 19.81 13.88 -5.15
N SER A 300 19.73 14.60 -6.28
CA SER A 300 18.51 14.64 -7.10
C SER A 300 18.09 13.25 -7.61
N GLU A 301 19.04 12.38 -7.95
CA GLU A 301 18.75 11.01 -8.40
C GLU A 301 18.23 10.12 -7.25
N ASP A 302 18.82 10.23 -6.05
CA ASP A 302 18.38 9.49 -4.86
C ASP A 302 16.98 9.94 -4.43
N ALA A 303 16.74 11.26 -4.42
CA ALA A 303 15.43 11.85 -4.18
C ALA A 303 14.42 11.35 -5.22
N ASN A 304 14.81 11.32 -6.50
CA ASN A 304 13.95 10.85 -7.57
C ASN A 304 13.54 9.39 -7.38
N SER A 305 14.53 8.52 -7.13
CA SER A 305 14.29 7.11 -6.84
C SER A 305 13.35 6.94 -5.63
N ALA A 306 13.65 7.60 -4.51
CA ALA A 306 12.85 7.52 -3.30
C ALA A 306 11.39 7.96 -3.54
N PHE A 307 11.15 9.11 -4.16
CA PHE A 307 9.79 9.62 -4.35
C PHE A 307 8.98 8.80 -5.35
N ARG A 308 9.63 8.26 -6.39
CA ARG A 308 8.98 7.32 -7.31
C ARG A 308 8.57 6.05 -6.61
N VAL A 309 9.41 5.50 -5.73
CA VAL A 309 9.07 4.32 -4.92
C VAL A 309 7.86 4.61 -4.05
N LEU A 310 7.90 5.69 -3.27
CA LEU A 310 6.82 6.09 -2.38
C LEU A 310 5.48 6.27 -3.13
N SER A 311 5.54 6.90 -4.30
CA SER A 311 4.38 7.13 -5.17
C SER A 311 3.86 5.81 -5.76
N SER A 312 4.74 4.94 -6.23
CA SER A 312 4.40 3.63 -6.79
C SER A 312 3.75 2.71 -5.76
N CYS A 313 4.29 2.69 -4.53
CA CYS A 313 3.70 1.96 -3.41
C CYS A 313 2.29 2.46 -3.06
N LYS A 314 2.00 3.74 -3.31
CA LYS A 314 0.67 4.34 -3.10
C LYS A 314 -0.30 3.99 -4.22
N VAL A 315 0.07 4.13 -5.49
CA VAL A 315 -0.83 3.84 -6.62
C VAL A 315 -1.18 2.36 -6.71
N ASN A 316 -0.33 1.48 -6.22
CA ASN A 316 -0.59 0.04 -6.16
C ASN A 316 -1.57 -0.39 -5.06
N LYS A 317 -2.24 0.53 -4.38
CA LYS A 317 -3.24 0.22 -3.33
C LYS A 317 -4.69 0.39 -3.79
N ALA A 318 -4.93 0.77 -5.03
CA ALA A 318 -6.26 1.00 -5.58
C ALA A 318 -6.36 0.52 -7.03
N CYS A 319 -7.58 0.25 -7.48
CA CYS A 319 -7.86 0.04 -8.90
C CYS A 319 -8.02 1.39 -9.61
N PRO A 320 -7.26 1.67 -10.68
CA PRO A 320 -7.40 2.91 -11.44
C PRO A 320 -8.44 2.85 -12.57
N LEU A 321 -8.97 1.67 -12.88
CA LEU A 321 -9.91 1.47 -13.98
C LEU A 321 -11.31 1.98 -13.63
N HIS A 322 -11.98 2.51 -14.64
CA HIS A 322 -13.38 2.89 -14.57
C HIS A 322 -14.29 1.70 -14.95
N PHE A 323 -15.30 1.43 -14.13
CA PHE A 323 -16.28 0.36 -14.35
C PHE A 323 -17.68 0.94 -14.52
N ASP A 324 -18.24 0.84 -15.72
CA ASP A 324 -19.66 1.12 -15.97
C ASP A 324 -20.54 0.05 -15.32
N PRO A 325 -21.82 0.33 -14.98
CA PRO A 325 -22.70 -0.69 -14.42
C PRO A 325 -22.79 -1.96 -15.31
N PRO A 326 -22.40 -3.16 -14.81
CA PRO A 326 -22.30 -4.36 -15.65
C PRO A 326 -23.65 -5.09 -15.78
N SER A 327 -24.70 -4.35 -16.14
CA SER A 327 -26.08 -4.85 -16.20
C SER A 327 -26.26 -6.06 -17.13
N GLU A 328 -25.63 -6.03 -18.30
CA GLU A 328 -25.71 -7.11 -19.29
C GLU A 328 -24.95 -8.37 -18.85
N VAL A 329 -23.83 -8.21 -18.14
CA VAL A 329 -23.10 -9.34 -17.53
C VAL A 329 -23.94 -9.96 -16.42
N ILE A 330 -24.53 -9.13 -15.54
CA ILE A 330 -25.39 -9.60 -14.45
C ILE A 330 -26.57 -10.39 -15.00
N LYS A 331 -27.27 -9.89 -16.03
CA LYS A 331 -28.39 -10.59 -16.66
C LYS A 331 -27.98 -11.95 -17.22
N ALA A 332 -26.84 -12.02 -17.90
CA ALA A 332 -26.37 -13.25 -18.53
C ALA A 332 -25.85 -14.30 -17.52
N CYS A 333 -25.33 -13.87 -16.36
CA CYS A 333 -24.59 -14.74 -15.45
C CYS A 333 -25.29 -15.08 -14.11
N ARG A 334 -26.42 -14.44 -13.76
CA ARG A 334 -27.04 -14.50 -12.40
C ARG A 334 -27.31 -15.91 -11.84
N ASN A 335 -27.59 -16.88 -12.70
CA ASN A 335 -27.98 -18.24 -12.29
C ASN A 335 -27.17 -19.32 -13.01
N VAL A 336 -25.93 -18.99 -13.38
CA VAL A 336 -25.07 -19.90 -14.14
C VAL A 336 -24.29 -20.80 -13.18
N GLY A 337 -24.43 -22.11 -13.31
CA GLY A 337 -23.72 -23.11 -12.50
C GLY A 337 -22.65 -23.92 -13.25
N ALA A 338 -22.50 -23.68 -14.55
CA ALA A 338 -21.54 -24.34 -15.45
C ALA A 338 -21.13 -23.36 -16.58
N PRO A 339 -20.05 -23.59 -17.33
CA PRO A 339 -19.63 -22.70 -18.41
C PRO A 339 -20.79 -22.40 -19.37
N ASN A 340 -21.16 -21.12 -19.47
CA ASN A 340 -22.27 -20.67 -20.30
C ASN A 340 -21.74 -19.70 -21.36
N PRO A 341 -21.82 -20.03 -22.65
CA PRO A 341 -21.28 -19.20 -23.73
C PRO A 341 -21.83 -17.76 -23.73
N SER A 342 -23.10 -17.56 -23.39
CA SER A 342 -23.71 -16.22 -23.33
C SER A 342 -23.14 -15.39 -22.17
N CYS A 343 -22.96 -16.01 -21.00
CA CYS A 343 -22.32 -15.36 -19.85
C CYS A 343 -20.87 -14.97 -20.16
N CYS A 344 -20.06 -15.91 -20.66
CA CYS A 344 -18.65 -15.63 -20.97
C CYS A 344 -18.50 -14.62 -22.12
N SER A 345 -19.35 -14.68 -23.15
CA SER A 345 -19.34 -13.67 -24.22
C SER A 345 -19.68 -12.27 -23.69
N SER A 346 -20.67 -12.14 -22.81
CA SER A 346 -21.05 -10.86 -22.19
C SER A 346 -19.93 -10.33 -21.29
N LEU A 347 -19.34 -11.20 -20.48
CA LEU A 347 -18.20 -10.90 -19.60
C LEU A 347 -16.99 -10.42 -20.40
N ASN A 348 -16.57 -11.17 -21.43
CA ASN A 348 -15.42 -10.83 -22.26
C ASN A 348 -15.65 -9.53 -23.04
N THR A 349 -16.87 -9.28 -23.51
CA THR A 349 -17.23 -8.01 -24.16
C THR A 349 -17.06 -6.85 -23.19
N TYR A 350 -17.55 -6.98 -21.96
CA TYR A 350 -17.40 -5.94 -20.93
C TYR A 350 -15.93 -5.74 -20.53
N ILE A 351 -15.16 -6.81 -20.34
CA ILE A 351 -13.72 -6.72 -20.04
C ILE A 351 -12.96 -6.03 -21.18
N SER A 352 -13.32 -6.28 -22.45
CA SER A 352 -12.68 -5.65 -23.61
C SER A 352 -12.83 -4.12 -23.65
N THR A 353 -13.87 -3.55 -23.00
CA THR A 353 -14.00 -2.09 -22.88
C THR A 353 -13.08 -1.53 -21.81
N ILE A 354 -12.86 -2.29 -20.74
CA ILE A 354 -11.95 -1.94 -19.63
C ILE A 354 -10.49 -2.00 -20.07
N GLN A 355 -10.11 -3.04 -20.81
CA GLN A 355 -8.74 -3.24 -21.31
C GLN A 355 -8.23 -2.01 -22.07
N LYS A 356 -9.09 -1.32 -22.81
CA LYS A 356 -8.71 -0.17 -23.64
C LYS A 356 -8.30 1.08 -22.85
N GLN A 357 -8.47 1.09 -21.52
CA GLN A 357 -8.24 2.29 -20.71
C GLN A 357 -6.75 2.57 -20.50
N MET A 358 -6.01 1.66 -19.87
CA MET A 358 -4.61 1.91 -19.49
C MET A 358 -3.87 0.62 -19.11
N LEU A 359 -2.55 0.71 -19.01
CA LEU A 359 -1.72 -0.33 -18.41
C LEU A 359 -1.75 -0.21 -16.89
N ILE A 360 -1.88 -1.35 -16.22
CA ILE A 360 -1.92 -1.44 -14.76
C ILE A 360 -0.89 -2.45 -14.25
N THR A 361 -0.54 -2.35 -12.97
CA THR A 361 0.36 -3.34 -12.35
C THR A 361 -0.37 -4.62 -11.96
N ASN A 362 0.36 -5.72 -11.72
CA ASN A 362 -0.25 -6.94 -11.15
C ASN A 362 -1.08 -6.64 -9.91
N ARG A 363 -0.58 -5.79 -9.03
CA ARG A 363 -1.25 -5.43 -7.79
C ARG A 363 -2.53 -4.62 -8.03
N GLN A 364 -2.52 -3.71 -8.99
CA GLN A 364 -3.72 -2.98 -9.41
C GLN A 364 -4.73 -3.91 -10.08
N ALA A 365 -4.29 -4.84 -10.91
CA ALA A 365 -5.15 -5.83 -11.54
C ALA A 365 -5.90 -6.69 -10.51
N ILE A 366 -5.23 -7.15 -9.46
CA ILE A 366 -5.87 -7.86 -8.33
C ILE A 366 -6.98 -7.01 -7.70
N MET A 367 -6.70 -5.72 -7.44
CA MET A 367 -7.69 -4.80 -6.88
C MET A 367 -8.87 -4.56 -7.84
N CYS A 368 -8.60 -4.45 -9.14
CA CYS A 368 -9.61 -4.24 -10.18
C CYS A 368 -10.51 -5.47 -10.36
N ALA A 369 -9.92 -6.67 -10.42
CA ALA A 369 -10.65 -7.93 -10.47
C ALA A 369 -11.54 -8.12 -9.23
N THR A 370 -10.99 -7.87 -8.04
CA THR A 370 -11.76 -7.95 -6.78
C THR A 370 -12.93 -6.97 -6.77
N LEU A 371 -12.69 -5.72 -7.20
CA LEU A 371 -13.73 -4.69 -7.28
C LEU A 371 -14.85 -5.12 -8.23
N PHE A 372 -14.50 -5.52 -9.45
CA PHE A 372 -15.46 -5.94 -10.45
C PHE A 372 -16.27 -7.16 -10.01
N GLY A 373 -15.60 -8.18 -9.45
CA GLY A 373 -16.27 -9.36 -8.92
C GLY A 373 -17.27 -9.00 -7.82
N SER A 374 -16.94 -8.02 -6.97
CA SER A 374 -17.85 -7.54 -5.91
C SER A 374 -19.06 -6.81 -6.49
N MET A 375 -18.93 -6.12 -7.63
CA MET A 375 -20.05 -5.50 -8.34
C MET A 375 -20.99 -6.58 -8.90
N LEU A 376 -20.43 -7.65 -9.48
CA LEU A 376 -21.21 -8.78 -10.01
C LEU A 376 -21.96 -9.53 -8.89
N GLN A 377 -21.30 -9.78 -7.76
CA GLN A 377 -21.93 -10.39 -6.58
C GLN A 377 -23.07 -9.56 -6.02
N LYS A 378 -22.92 -8.23 -5.94
CA LYS A 378 -24.02 -7.32 -5.56
C LYS A 378 -25.19 -7.38 -6.55
N GLY A 379 -24.92 -7.68 -7.82
CA GLY A 379 -25.93 -7.96 -8.85
C GLY A 379 -26.61 -9.33 -8.73
N GLY A 380 -26.11 -10.21 -7.86
CA GLY A 380 -26.61 -11.57 -7.63
C GLY A 380 -25.91 -12.65 -8.45
N VAL A 381 -24.76 -12.37 -9.06
CA VAL A 381 -23.90 -13.40 -9.67
C VAL A 381 -23.05 -14.02 -8.56
N MET A 382 -23.45 -15.18 -8.06
CA MET A 382 -22.80 -15.82 -6.90
C MET A 382 -21.69 -16.81 -7.29
N THR A 383 -21.80 -17.40 -8.48
CA THR A 383 -20.81 -18.35 -9.00
C THR A 383 -19.54 -17.61 -9.43
N ASN A 384 -18.38 -18.24 -9.25
CA ASN A 384 -17.12 -17.70 -9.74
C ASN A 384 -17.08 -17.73 -11.28
N VAL A 385 -17.51 -16.64 -11.91
CA VAL A 385 -17.52 -16.53 -13.37
C VAL A 385 -16.14 -16.28 -13.97
N TYR A 386 -15.14 -15.90 -13.16
CA TYR A 386 -13.76 -15.79 -13.65
C TYR A 386 -13.18 -17.17 -13.94
N ASP A 387 -13.37 -18.13 -13.04
CA ASP A 387 -12.96 -19.52 -13.26
C ASP A 387 -13.76 -20.19 -14.40
N LEU A 388 -15.06 -19.87 -14.53
CA LEU A 388 -15.90 -20.47 -15.58
C LEU A 388 -15.57 -19.99 -17.00
N CYS A 389 -14.99 -18.80 -17.12
CA CYS A 389 -14.74 -18.13 -18.38
C CYS A 389 -13.24 -17.88 -18.64
N ASP A 390 -12.37 -18.49 -17.83
CA ASP A 390 -10.92 -18.40 -17.92
C ASP A 390 -10.40 -16.94 -17.94
N VAL A 391 -10.87 -16.12 -16.98
CA VAL A 391 -10.44 -14.72 -16.86
C VAL A 391 -9.16 -14.61 -16.05
N ASP A 392 -8.13 -14.02 -16.65
CA ASP A 392 -6.83 -13.77 -16.04
C ASP A 392 -6.66 -12.32 -15.57
N LEU A 393 -5.69 -12.08 -14.68
CA LEU A 393 -5.34 -10.72 -14.24
C LEU A 393 -4.92 -9.81 -15.40
N SER A 394 -4.24 -10.37 -16.41
CA SER A 394 -3.83 -9.63 -17.61
C SER A 394 -5.02 -9.07 -18.38
N ASP A 395 -6.20 -9.67 -18.24
CA ASP A 395 -7.40 -9.22 -18.92
C ASP A 395 -7.94 -7.90 -18.38
N PHE A 396 -7.44 -7.41 -17.24
CA PHE A 396 -7.78 -6.07 -16.73
C PHE A 396 -6.80 -5.00 -17.21
N SER A 397 -5.79 -5.34 -18.00
CA SER A 397 -4.78 -4.40 -18.51
C SER A 397 -4.89 -4.24 -20.04
N LEU A 398 -4.29 -3.18 -20.58
CA LEU A 398 -4.25 -2.95 -22.01
C LEU A 398 -3.61 -4.11 -22.76
N GLN A 399 -4.36 -4.70 -23.68
CA GLN A 399 -3.86 -5.66 -24.66
C GLN A 399 -3.40 -4.91 -25.91
N ALA A 400 -2.12 -5.02 -26.24
CA ALA A 400 -1.59 -4.46 -27.48
C ALA A 400 -1.87 -5.42 -28.65
N TYR A 401 -2.66 -4.96 -29.63
CA TYR A 401 -2.82 -5.57 -30.97
C TYR A 401 -2.91 -7.11 -31.03
N GLY A 402 -3.79 -7.71 -30.23
CA GLY A 402 -4.08 -9.15 -30.31
C GLY A 402 -3.07 -10.08 -29.61
N GLN A 403 -2.15 -9.52 -28.80
CA GLN A 403 -1.28 -10.30 -27.92
C GLN A 403 -1.79 -10.34 -26.47
N GLN A 404 -1.33 -11.35 -25.72
CA GLN A 404 -1.56 -11.55 -24.28
C GLN A 404 -1.36 -10.24 -23.50
N GLY A 405 -2.29 -9.91 -22.60
CA GLY A 405 -2.27 -8.64 -21.88
C GLY A 405 -0.96 -8.39 -21.13
N CYS A 406 -0.51 -7.12 -21.12
CA CYS A 406 0.71 -6.72 -20.44
C CYS A 406 0.39 -6.13 -19.07
N LEU A 407 0.92 -6.73 -18.00
CA LEU A 407 0.92 -6.12 -16.68
C LEU A 407 2.26 -5.46 -16.39
N LEU A 408 2.23 -4.28 -15.79
CA LEU A 408 3.43 -3.63 -15.30
C LEU A 408 3.89 -4.28 -14.00
N ARG A 409 5.20 -4.27 -13.75
CA ARG A 409 5.75 -4.70 -12.46
C ARG A 409 5.15 -3.84 -11.35
N SER A 410 4.80 -4.48 -10.23
CA SER A 410 4.29 -3.77 -9.05
C SER A 410 5.38 -3.01 -8.27
N LEU A 411 6.62 -3.05 -8.77
CA LEU A 411 7.77 -2.37 -8.21
C LEU A 411 8.23 -1.26 -9.19
N PRO A 412 8.71 -0.13 -8.65
CA PRO A 412 9.00 1.14 -9.35
C PRO A 412 10.19 1.12 -10.34
N GLU A 413 10.67 -0.05 -10.78
CA GLU A 413 11.79 -0.14 -11.71
C GLU A 413 11.38 -0.13 -13.19
N ALA A 414 10.08 0.00 -13.49
CA ALA A 414 9.61 0.14 -14.86
C ALA A 414 9.79 1.58 -15.35
N ASP A 415 11.01 1.91 -15.79
CA ASP A 415 11.25 3.11 -16.60
C ASP A 415 10.74 2.88 -18.03
N VAL A 416 10.26 3.94 -18.68
CA VAL A 416 10.13 3.92 -20.13
C VAL A 416 11.54 4.02 -20.72
N VAL A 417 12.00 2.94 -21.32
CA VAL A 417 13.28 2.88 -22.02
C VAL A 417 13.08 3.48 -23.40
N TYR A 418 13.74 4.61 -23.64
CA TYR A 418 13.84 5.21 -24.96
C TYR A 418 15.15 4.75 -25.62
N ASP A 419 15.02 4.16 -26.80
CA ASP A 419 16.15 3.93 -27.70
C ASP A 419 15.89 4.60 -29.05
N ASN A 420 16.94 5.16 -29.65
CA ASN A 420 16.85 5.84 -30.95
C ASN A 420 16.51 4.88 -32.09
N SER A 421 16.87 3.60 -31.96
CA SER A 421 16.61 2.57 -32.97
C SER A 421 15.31 1.80 -32.73
N THR A 422 14.86 1.69 -31.47
CA THR A 422 13.64 0.96 -31.05
C THR A 422 12.44 1.80 -30.57
N GLY A 423 12.59 3.12 -30.47
CA GLY A 423 11.54 4.01 -29.94
C GLY A 423 11.35 3.86 -28.43
N TYR A 424 10.15 4.19 -27.93
CA TYR A 424 9.81 4.00 -26.51
C TYR A 424 9.36 2.57 -26.23
N SER A 425 9.94 1.96 -25.22
CA SER A 425 9.63 0.60 -24.77
C SER A 425 9.48 0.57 -23.24
N PHE A 426 8.77 -0.43 -22.73
CA PHE A 426 8.67 -0.72 -21.30
C PHE A 426 8.59 -2.24 -21.12
N THR A 427 8.96 -2.72 -19.94
CA THR A 427 9.00 -4.16 -19.65
C THR A 427 7.71 -4.60 -18.97
N CYS A 428 7.00 -5.54 -19.59
CA CYS A 428 5.89 -6.26 -18.97
C CYS A 428 6.43 -7.28 -17.95
N ASP A 429 5.68 -7.49 -16.87
CA ASP A 429 5.86 -8.66 -16.02
C ASP A 429 5.46 -9.91 -16.84
N LEU A 430 6.26 -10.98 -16.81
CA LEU A 430 6.04 -12.18 -17.61
C LEU A 430 5.08 -13.17 -16.94
N SER A 431 4.53 -12.82 -15.78
CA SER A 431 3.55 -13.63 -15.03
C SER A 431 2.11 -13.40 -15.52
N ASN A 432 1.89 -13.52 -16.83
CA ASN A 432 0.69 -13.02 -17.50
C ASN A 432 -0.57 -13.91 -17.39
N ASN A 433 -0.47 -15.14 -16.88
CA ASN A 433 -1.61 -16.08 -16.80
C ASN A 433 -1.94 -16.46 -15.35
N ILE A 434 -2.05 -15.45 -14.49
CA ILE A 434 -2.55 -15.66 -13.13
C ILE A 434 -4.06 -15.44 -13.17
N ALA A 435 -4.82 -16.47 -12.80
CA ALA A 435 -6.28 -16.41 -12.72
C ALA A 435 -6.74 -15.22 -11.86
N ALA A 436 -7.74 -14.49 -12.36
CA ALA A 436 -8.29 -13.35 -11.66
C ALA A 436 -9.00 -13.79 -10.36
N PRO A 437 -8.73 -13.14 -9.21
CA PRO A 437 -9.32 -13.55 -7.95
C PRO A 437 -10.81 -13.20 -7.90
N TRP A 438 -11.64 -14.20 -7.56
CA TRP A 438 -13.04 -13.99 -7.24
C TRP A 438 -13.19 -13.61 -5.76
N PRO A 439 -13.90 -12.51 -5.43
CA PRO A 439 -14.03 -12.08 -4.05
C PRO A 439 -14.78 -13.12 -3.20
N SER A 440 -14.22 -13.48 -2.06
CA SER A 440 -14.95 -14.27 -1.05
C SER A 440 -15.93 -13.36 -0.32
N SER A 441 -17.10 -13.88 0.08
CA SER A 441 -18.17 -13.13 0.76
C SER A 441 -17.76 -12.49 2.10
N SER A 442 -16.59 -12.85 2.63
CA SER A 442 -15.89 -12.18 3.71
C SER A 442 -14.55 -11.66 3.21
N SER A 443 -14.28 -10.36 3.42
CA SER A 443 -12.99 -9.66 3.24
C SER A 443 -12.81 -8.87 1.93
N VAL A 444 -13.32 -7.63 1.91
CA VAL A 444 -12.76 -6.52 1.11
C VAL A 444 -11.62 -5.80 1.86
N THR A 445 -11.26 -6.27 3.05
CA THR A 445 -10.31 -5.61 3.96
C THR A 445 -8.98 -6.34 3.97
N SER A 446 -7.95 -5.64 3.47
CA SER A 446 -6.53 -5.96 3.53
C SER A 446 -6.10 -7.30 2.93
N LEU A 447 -6.09 -7.40 1.59
CA LEU A 447 -5.13 -8.26 0.90
C LEU A 447 -3.73 -7.70 1.17
N SER A 448 -3.09 -8.14 2.25
CA SER A 448 -1.66 -7.95 2.46
C SER A 448 -0.93 -8.87 1.50
N LEU A 449 -0.65 -8.36 0.29
CA LEU A 449 0.12 -9.02 -0.76
C LEU A 449 1.62 -9.11 -0.45
N CYS A 450 1.99 -8.81 0.78
CA CYS A 450 3.34 -8.91 1.29
C CYS A 450 3.45 -10.24 2.02
N ALA A 451 4.31 -11.13 1.53
CA ALA A 451 4.62 -12.35 2.24
C ALA A 451 5.11 -11.98 3.65
N PRO A 452 4.57 -12.60 4.72
CA PRO A 452 5.25 -12.53 6.01
C PRO A 452 6.65 -13.10 5.81
N GLU A 453 7.69 -12.39 6.26
CA GLU A 453 9.03 -12.95 6.25
C GLU A 453 9.00 -14.32 6.93
N MET A 454 9.35 -15.35 6.16
CA MET A 454 9.97 -16.51 6.77
C MET A 454 11.32 -16.02 7.25
N SER A 455 11.41 -15.59 8.52
CA SER A 455 12.69 -15.51 9.19
C SER A 455 13.24 -16.94 9.20
N LEU A 456 14.09 -17.28 8.23
CA LEU A 456 15.02 -18.39 8.39
C LEU A 456 15.78 -18.07 9.68
N PRO A 457 15.72 -18.94 10.71
CA PRO A 457 16.49 -18.72 11.91
C PRO A 457 17.95 -18.62 11.48
N ALA A 458 18.57 -17.48 11.76
CA ALA A 458 19.98 -17.27 11.50
C ALA A 458 20.74 -18.43 12.16
N LEU A 459 21.56 -19.15 11.38
CA LEU A 459 22.48 -20.12 11.94
C LEU A 459 23.29 -19.42 13.04
N PRO A 460 23.41 -20.00 14.24
CA PRO A 460 24.21 -19.39 15.29
C PRO A 460 25.67 -19.33 14.83
N THR A 461 26.16 -18.12 14.58
CA THR A 461 27.60 -17.85 14.50
C THR A 461 28.21 -18.14 15.85
N SER A 462 29.10 -19.13 15.87
CA SER A 462 29.94 -19.47 17.01
C SER A 462 30.87 -18.30 17.31
N GLU A 463 30.60 -17.59 18.41
CA GLU A 463 31.63 -16.81 19.10
C GLU A 463 31.73 -17.25 20.55
N THR A 464 32.98 -17.40 20.95
CA THR A 464 33.48 -18.16 22.08
C THR A 464 33.42 -17.33 23.37
N LEU A 465 32.87 -17.95 24.43
CA LEU A 465 33.30 -17.85 25.83
C LEU A 465 33.41 -16.45 26.49
N LYS A 466 32.43 -16.12 27.35
CA LYS A 466 32.72 -15.61 28.71
C LYS A 466 31.54 -15.84 29.67
N ASN A 467 31.82 -16.64 30.70
CA ASN A 467 30.96 -16.91 31.85
C ASN A 467 30.58 -15.63 32.61
N ILE A 468 29.29 -15.40 32.85
CA ILE A 468 28.77 -14.70 34.04
C ILE A 468 27.52 -15.45 34.51
N GLY A 469 27.52 -15.83 35.79
CA GLY A 469 26.57 -16.75 36.42
C GLY A 469 25.12 -16.27 36.46
N ILE A 470 24.21 -17.22 36.22
CA ILE A 470 22.77 -17.08 36.35
C ILE A 470 22.40 -16.96 37.83
N ARG A 471 21.84 -15.82 38.24
CA ARG A 471 21.01 -15.66 39.43
C ARG A 471 19.77 -14.83 39.07
N ILE A 472 18.80 -15.49 38.44
CA ILE A 472 17.44 -14.98 38.23
C ILE A 472 16.56 -15.89 39.10
N GLY A 473 15.85 -15.44 40.13
CA GLY A 473 15.06 -14.24 40.22
C GLY A 473 13.64 -14.70 40.55
N ARG A 474 13.48 -15.18 41.79
CA ARG A 474 12.31 -15.88 42.37
C ARG A 474 11.15 -14.89 42.66
N SER A 475 10.73 -14.14 41.64
CA SER A 475 9.82 -13.00 41.80
C SER A 475 8.49 -13.12 41.04
N HIS A 476 8.35 -14.07 40.10
CA HIS A 476 7.15 -14.21 39.26
C HIS A 476 6.12 -15.24 39.75
N LEU A 477 6.39 -15.98 40.84
CA LEU A 477 5.47 -16.98 41.39
C LEU A 477 4.66 -16.48 42.60
N PHE A 478 5.00 -15.33 43.20
CA PHE A 478 4.34 -14.84 44.41
C PHE A 478 3.04 -14.05 44.14
N ILE A 479 2.91 -13.42 42.97
CA ILE A 479 1.72 -12.63 42.60
C ILE A 479 0.46 -13.51 42.42
N PRO A 480 0.49 -14.67 41.74
CA PRO A 480 -0.72 -15.50 41.61
C PRO A 480 -1.14 -16.17 42.93
N ILE A 481 -0.19 -16.45 43.83
CA ILE A 481 -0.47 -17.10 45.12
C ILE A 481 -1.08 -16.10 46.13
N LEU A 482 -0.61 -14.84 46.12
CA LEU A 482 -1.18 -13.80 46.98
C LEU A 482 -2.63 -13.47 46.58
N PHE A 483 -2.94 -13.47 45.27
CA PHE A 483 -4.30 -13.28 44.77
C PHE A 483 -5.26 -14.41 45.17
N LEU A 484 -4.78 -15.67 45.17
CA LEU A 484 -5.54 -16.83 45.65
C LEU A 484 -5.83 -16.76 47.16
N LEU A 485 -4.84 -16.35 47.96
CA LEU A 485 -5.02 -16.22 49.42
C LEU A 485 -5.99 -15.09 49.80
N VAL A 486 -5.93 -13.95 49.11
CA VAL A 486 -6.88 -12.83 49.34
C VAL A 486 -8.30 -13.23 48.93
N PHE A 487 -8.46 -14.03 47.87
CA PHE A 487 -9.77 -14.52 47.44
C PHE A 487 -10.39 -15.51 48.44
N CYS A 488 -9.58 -16.34 49.10
CA CYS A 488 -10.05 -17.28 50.14
C CYS A 488 -10.38 -16.61 51.49
N ILE A 489 -9.92 -15.38 51.74
CA ILE A 489 -10.19 -14.65 52.99
C ILE A 489 -11.43 -13.75 52.88
N LEU A 490 -11.84 -13.40 51.65
CA LEU A 490 -12.96 -12.49 51.37
C LEU A 490 -14.28 -13.19 50.98
N PHE A 491 -14.33 -14.53 50.98
CA PHE A 491 -15.52 -15.33 50.65
C PHE A 491 -15.74 -16.51 51.60
#